data_AF-A0A1A8NQC0-F1
#
_entry.id   AF-A0A1A8NQC0-F1
#
_cell.length_a   1.000
_cell.length_b   1.000
_cell.length_c   1.000
_cell.angle_alpha   90.00
_cell.angle_beta   90.00
_cell.angle_gamma   90.00
#
_symmetry.space_group_name_H-M   'P 1'
#
loop_
_entity.id
_entity.type
_entity.pdbx_description
1 polymer ?
#
loop_
_entity_poly.entity_id
_entity_poly.type
_entity_poly.pdbx_seq_one_letter_code
_entity_poly.pdbx_strand_id
1 'polypeptide(L)'
;LCFQCSKYYKSGKPTQAKSIDPAFVTSGFKNWKKAHEKFSFHEKSACYKVAVTTAAYESRPITTQLSSAARSQQAENRASLLKIIGGEIFLARQGIALRGHDHRQGNLDQLLKYKAEDNLSFTTWLSTKRGVHTFWDCQNETISLMS
;
A
#
# COMPACT_ATOMS: atom_id res chain seq x y z
N LEU A 1 19.76 23.05 1.24
CA LEU A 1 18.48 23.62 0.73
C LEU A 1 17.37 23.24 1.72
N CYS A 2 16.33 24.06 1.84
CA CYS A 2 15.15 23.70 2.62
C CYS A 2 14.26 22.79 1.75
N PHE A 3 13.95 21.59 2.26
CA PHE A 3 13.19 20.59 1.50
C PHE A 3 11.82 21.11 1.05
N GLN A 4 11.03 21.67 1.98
CA GLN A 4 9.68 22.14 1.70
C GLN A 4 9.68 23.32 0.73
N CYS A 5 10.59 24.28 0.92
CA CYS A 5 10.68 25.45 0.04
C CYS A 5 11.17 25.08 -1.37
N SER A 6 12.16 24.18 -1.48
CA SER A 6 12.64 23.71 -2.78
C SER A 6 11.58 22.92 -3.53
N LYS A 7 10.84 22.03 -2.85
CA LYS A 7 9.72 21.29 -3.43
C LYS A 7 8.60 22.22 -3.91
N TYR A 8 8.20 23.18 -3.07
CA TYR A 8 7.16 24.16 -3.39
C TYR A 8 7.55 25.08 -4.56
N TYR A 9 8.81 25.48 -4.65
CA TYR A 9 9.29 26.28 -5.77
C TYR A 9 9.28 25.51 -7.09
N LYS A 10 9.70 24.24 -7.06
CA LYS A 10 9.69 23.36 -8.24
C LYS A 10 8.28 23.04 -8.74
N SER A 11 7.26 23.10 -7.88
CA SER A 11 5.86 22.83 -8.28
C SER A 11 5.19 24.01 -9.00
N GLY A 12 5.90 25.11 -9.28
CA GLY A 12 5.43 26.21 -10.13
C GLY A 12 4.42 27.14 -9.47
N LYS A 13 4.27 27.11 -8.13
CA LYS A 13 3.27 27.89 -7.39
C LYS A 13 3.77 29.16 -6.65
N PRO A 14 4.69 30.01 -7.14
CA PRO A 14 5.13 31.15 -6.34
C PRO A 14 4.19 32.36 -6.47
N THR A 15 3.17 32.45 -5.60
CA THR A 15 2.39 33.70 -5.41
C THR A 15 3.19 34.81 -4.71
N GLN A 16 4.38 34.52 -4.17
CA GLN A 16 5.25 35.47 -3.46
C GLN A 16 6.71 35.43 -3.91
N ALA A 17 6.98 35.71 -5.18
CA ALA A 17 8.35 35.73 -5.75
C ALA A 17 9.34 36.64 -5.00
N LYS A 18 8.87 37.68 -4.29
CA LYS A 18 9.71 38.68 -3.59
C LYS A 18 10.26 38.20 -2.24
N SER A 19 9.67 37.18 -1.62
CA SER A 19 10.09 36.66 -0.30
C SER A 19 10.81 35.31 -0.39
N ILE A 20 11.16 34.87 -1.60
CA ILE A 20 11.93 33.65 -1.84
C ILE A 20 13.42 33.96 -1.74
N ASP A 21 14.09 33.34 -0.77
CA ASP A 21 15.55 33.39 -0.65
C ASP A 21 16.19 32.23 -1.45
N PRO A 22 16.97 32.54 -2.51
CA PRO A 22 17.62 31.52 -3.34
C PRO A 22 18.49 30.54 -2.55
N ALA A 23 19.07 30.96 -1.42
CA ALA A 23 19.92 30.11 -0.60
C ALA A 23 19.17 28.87 -0.05
N PHE A 24 17.85 28.96 0.09
CA PHE A 24 17.01 27.87 0.60
C PHE A 24 16.31 27.07 -0.50
N VAL A 25 16.38 27.51 -1.75
CA VAL A 25 15.54 26.97 -2.84
C VAL A 25 16.36 26.44 -4.02
N THR A 26 17.41 27.17 -4.43
CA THR A 26 18.20 26.87 -5.63
C THR A 26 19.71 26.83 -5.35
N SER A 27 20.29 27.91 -4.83
CA SER A 27 21.75 28.12 -4.80
C SER A 27 22.47 27.47 -3.61
N GLY A 28 21.74 27.13 -2.55
CA GLY A 28 22.29 26.56 -1.33
C GLY A 28 22.86 27.62 -0.37
N PHE A 29 22.84 27.30 0.93
CA PHE A 29 23.33 28.20 1.97
C PHE A 29 24.84 28.09 2.12
N LYS A 30 25.55 29.22 1.97
CA LYS A 30 27.03 29.27 1.97
C LYS A 30 27.63 29.92 3.21
N ASN A 31 26.91 30.84 3.85
CA ASN A 31 27.44 31.61 5.00
C ASN A 31 27.16 30.92 6.34
N TRP A 32 27.84 29.79 6.57
CA TRP A 32 27.62 28.95 7.76
C TRP A 32 27.87 29.66 9.09
N LYS A 33 28.71 30.71 9.12
CA LYS A 33 28.93 31.55 10.31
C LYS A 33 27.65 32.24 10.81
N LYS A 34 26.67 32.46 9.92
CA LYS A 34 25.36 33.05 10.24
C LYS A 34 24.20 32.05 10.11
N ALA A 35 24.49 30.75 10.08
CA ALA A 35 23.48 29.72 9.83
C ALA A 35 22.31 29.81 10.81
N HIS A 36 22.59 29.87 12.12
CA HIS A 36 21.55 29.92 13.15
C HIS A 36 20.59 31.11 12.97
N GLU A 37 21.14 32.32 12.80
CA GLU A 37 20.37 33.55 12.59
C GLU A 37 19.52 33.46 11.30
N LYS A 38 20.15 33.05 10.19
CA LYS A 38 19.49 32.99 8.89
C LYS A 38 18.45 31.88 8.80
N PHE A 39 18.67 30.75 9.47
CA PHE A 39 17.69 29.65 9.53
C PHE A 39 16.49 30.05 10.39
N SER A 40 16.72 30.72 11.52
CA SER A 40 15.62 31.25 12.35
C SER A 40 14.77 32.28 11.60
N PHE A 41 15.40 33.15 10.82
CA PHE A 41 14.67 34.10 9.97
C PHE A 41 13.90 33.41 8.85
N HIS A 42 14.52 32.42 8.20
CA HIS A 42 13.90 31.63 7.14
C HIS A 42 12.65 30.90 7.64
N GLU A 43 12.71 30.22 8.78
CA GLU A 43 11.58 29.49 9.36
C GLU A 43 10.39 30.41 9.68
N LYS A 44 10.67 31.66 10.07
CA LYS A 44 9.62 32.66 10.36
C LYS A 44 9.06 33.32 9.10
N SER A 45 9.72 33.17 7.95
CA SER A 45 9.35 33.81 6.68
C SER A 45 7.99 33.33 6.16
N ALA A 46 7.28 34.23 5.47
CA ALA A 46 6.00 33.89 4.83
C ALA A 46 6.15 32.78 3.78
N CYS A 47 7.26 32.79 3.01
CA CYS A 47 7.55 31.76 2.03
C CYS A 47 7.65 30.37 2.66
N TYR A 48 8.37 30.23 3.78
CA TYR A 48 8.48 28.95 4.47
C TYR A 48 7.12 28.47 5.00
N LYS A 49 6.36 29.36 5.65
CA LYS A 49 5.02 29.04 6.16
C LYS A 49 4.10 28.54 5.05
N VAL A 50 4.03 29.26 3.93
CA VAL A 50 3.21 28.85 2.77
C VAL A 50 3.68 27.52 2.19
N ALA A 51 4.99 27.30 2.05
CA ALA A 51 5.53 26.04 1.56
C ALA A 51 5.17 24.85 2.46
N VAL A 52 5.32 25.01 3.78
CA VAL A 52 4.97 23.98 4.78
C VAL A 52 3.45 23.73 4.80
N THR A 53 2.64 24.78 4.84
CA THR A 53 1.18 24.67 4.83
C THR A 53 0.69 24.02 3.55
N THR A 54 1.22 24.42 2.39
CA THR A 54 0.88 23.78 1.10
C THR A 54 1.28 22.31 1.10
N ALA A 55 2.48 21.96 1.60
CA ALA A 55 2.90 20.56 1.70
C ALA A 55 2.00 19.73 2.62
N ALA A 56 1.50 20.32 3.71
CA ALA A 56 0.54 19.68 4.60
C ALA A 56 -0.81 19.41 3.89
N TYR A 57 -1.30 20.36 3.08
CA TYR A 57 -2.54 20.20 2.31
C TYR A 57 -2.39 19.37 1.02
N GLU A 58 -1.19 19.31 0.43
CA GLU A 58 -0.86 18.40 -0.68
C GLU A 58 -0.74 16.94 -0.22
N SER A 59 -0.63 16.70 1.09
CA SER A 59 -0.75 15.35 1.61
C SER A 59 -2.16 14.82 1.29
N ARG A 60 -2.24 13.64 0.66
CA ARG A 60 -3.53 13.01 0.34
C ARG A 60 -4.35 12.94 1.63
N PRO A 61 -5.63 13.35 1.64
CA PRO A 61 -6.45 13.26 2.84
C PRO A 61 -6.35 11.86 3.44
N ILE A 62 -6.25 11.76 4.78
CA ILE A 62 -6.11 10.46 5.47
C ILE A 62 -7.24 9.51 5.07
N THR A 63 -8.45 10.04 4.88
CA THR A 63 -9.62 9.30 4.38
C THR A 63 -9.40 8.70 2.99
N THR A 64 -8.74 9.43 2.09
CA THR A 64 -8.36 8.94 0.75
C THR A 64 -7.29 7.85 0.84
N GLN A 65 -6.31 8.02 1.73
CA GLN A 65 -5.28 7.00 1.95
C GLN A 65 -5.90 5.71 2.50
N LEU A 66 -6.74 5.80 3.55
CA LEU A 66 -7.43 4.66 4.14
C LEU A 66 -8.35 3.96 3.14
N SER A 67 -9.16 4.70 2.39
CA SER A 67 -10.03 4.10 1.37
C SER A 67 -9.25 3.43 0.24
N SER A 68 -8.12 4.00 -0.18
CA SER A 68 -7.24 3.38 -1.18
C SER A 68 -6.60 2.09 -0.66
N ALA A 69 -6.14 2.07 0.58
CA ALA A 69 -5.58 0.89 1.22
C ALA A 69 -6.63 -0.22 1.39
N ALA A 70 -7.83 0.14 1.87
CA ALA A 70 -8.94 -0.80 2.02
C ALA A 70 -9.34 -1.42 0.66
N ARG A 71 -9.43 -0.61 -0.40
CA ARG A 71 -9.73 -1.09 -1.75
C ARG A 71 -8.65 -2.04 -2.26
N SER A 72 -7.38 -1.71 -2.05
CA SER A 72 -6.26 -2.58 -2.45
C SER A 72 -6.32 -3.93 -1.73
N GLN A 73 -6.54 -3.91 -0.41
CA GLN A 73 -6.64 -5.13 0.39
C GLN A 73 -7.84 -6.00 -0.03
N GLN A 74 -9.00 -5.39 -0.30
CA GLN A 74 -10.17 -6.10 -0.79
C GLN A 74 -9.94 -6.74 -2.15
N ALA A 75 -9.28 -6.03 -3.08
CA ALA A 75 -8.94 -6.56 -4.39
C ALA A 75 -8.01 -7.79 -4.29
N GLU A 76 -6.98 -7.70 -3.46
CA GLU A 76 -6.07 -8.81 -3.18
C GLU A 76 -6.81 -10.01 -2.56
N ASN A 77 -7.60 -9.78 -1.51
CA ASN A 77 -8.38 -10.83 -0.86
C ASN A 77 -9.34 -11.52 -1.83
N ARG A 78 -10.03 -10.74 -2.68
CA ARG A 78 -10.94 -11.28 -3.70
C ARG A 78 -10.18 -12.12 -4.72
N ALA A 79 -9.03 -11.64 -5.20
CA ALA A 79 -8.20 -12.37 -6.14
C ALA A 79 -7.62 -13.67 -5.55
N SER A 80 -7.36 -13.73 -4.25
CA SER A 80 -6.95 -14.95 -3.55
C SER A 80 -8.11 -15.91 -3.34
N LEU A 81 -9.27 -15.42 -2.90
CA LEU A 81 -10.47 -16.23 -2.69
C LEU A 81 -10.92 -16.90 -3.99
N LEU A 82 -10.90 -16.19 -5.11
CA LEU A 82 -11.23 -16.76 -6.43
C LEU A 82 -10.30 -17.92 -6.83
N LYS A 83 -9.02 -17.90 -6.42
CA LYS A 83 -8.11 -19.01 -6.68
C LYS A 83 -8.46 -20.24 -5.83
N ILE A 84 -8.92 -20.05 -4.60
CA ILE A 84 -9.39 -21.12 -3.72
C ILE A 84 -10.63 -21.78 -4.32
N ILE A 85 -11.66 -20.97 -4.56
CA ILE A 85 -12.92 -21.39 -5.20
C ILE A 85 -12.63 -22.11 -6.53
N GLY A 86 -11.74 -21.57 -7.35
CA GLY A 86 -11.35 -22.22 -8.61
C GLY A 86 -10.65 -23.57 -8.42
N GLY A 87 -9.85 -23.71 -7.35
CA GLY A 87 -9.24 -24.99 -6.98
C GLY A 87 -10.26 -26.02 -6.51
N GLU A 88 -11.25 -25.60 -5.71
CA GLU A 88 -12.36 -26.45 -5.27
C GLU A 88 -13.20 -26.94 -6.44
N ILE A 89 -13.61 -26.03 -7.34
CA ILE A 89 -14.35 -26.36 -8.56
C ILE A 89 -13.54 -27.34 -9.42
N PHE A 90 -12.24 -27.10 -9.58
CA PHE A 90 -11.38 -27.96 -10.38
C PHE A 90 -11.39 -29.40 -9.84
N LEU A 91 -11.13 -29.58 -8.54
CA LEU A 91 -11.12 -30.90 -7.92
C LEU A 91 -12.49 -31.57 -7.91
N ALA A 92 -13.54 -30.81 -7.58
CA ALA A 92 -14.92 -31.31 -7.58
C ALA A 92 -15.33 -31.84 -8.96
N ARG A 93 -15.00 -31.11 -10.04
CA ARG A 93 -15.25 -31.54 -11.43
C ARG A 93 -14.52 -32.82 -11.82
N GLN A 94 -13.36 -33.08 -11.23
CA GLN A 94 -12.60 -34.32 -11.45
C GLN A 94 -13.06 -35.47 -10.54
N GLY A 95 -14.01 -35.24 -9.64
CA GLY A 95 -14.40 -36.23 -8.62
C GLY A 95 -13.31 -36.49 -7.59
N ILE A 96 -12.35 -35.58 -7.42
CA ILE A 96 -11.24 -35.72 -6.49
C ILE A 96 -11.62 -35.08 -5.15
N ALA A 97 -11.39 -35.81 -4.07
CA ALA A 97 -11.64 -35.29 -2.71
C ALA A 97 -10.79 -34.04 -2.44
N LEU A 98 -11.39 -32.98 -1.90
CA LEU A 98 -10.67 -31.76 -1.51
C LEU A 98 -9.69 -32.00 -0.34
N ARG A 99 -10.10 -32.88 0.57
CA ARG A 99 -9.45 -33.14 1.87
C ARG A 99 -8.73 -34.48 1.85
N GLY A 100 -7.64 -34.55 2.60
CA GLY A 100 -6.94 -35.79 2.95
C GLY A 100 -7.15 -36.12 4.43
N HIS A 101 -6.38 -37.08 4.94
CA HIS A 101 -6.39 -37.42 6.37
C HIS A 101 -5.89 -36.25 7.24
N ASP A 102 -4.83 -35.57 6.79
CA ASP A 102 -4.40 -34.27 7.31
C ASP A 102 -4.89 -33.16 6.37
N HIS A 103 -5.48 -32.13 6.97
CA HIS A 103 -5.88 -30.92 6.25
C HIS A 103 -4.71 -30.28 5.49
N ARG A 104 -3.49 -30.32 6.03
CA ARG A 104 -2.29 -29.71 5.40
C ARG A 104 -1.71 -30.54 4.27
N GLN A 105 -2.29 -31.70 4.00
CA GLN A 105 -1.87 -32.63 2.96
C GLN A 105 -3.02 -32.99 2.01
N GLY A 106 -4.18 -32.35 2.14
CA GLY A 106 -5.31 -32.54 1.22
C GLY A 106 -5.00 -32.06 -0.20
N ASN A 107 -5.72 -32.59 -1.18
CA ASN A 107 -5.52 -32.25 -2.59
C ASN A 107 -5.71 -30.75 -2.86
N LEU A 108 -6.68 -30.11 -2.19
CA LEU A 108 -6.87 -28.67 -2.31
C LEU A 108 -5.64 -27.90 -1.80
N ASP A 109 -5.07 -28.30 -0.66
CA ASP A 109 -3.90 -27.61 -0.10
C ASP A 109 -2.68 -27.69 -1.02
N GLN A 110 -2.43 -28.88 -1.60
CA GLN A 110 -1.35 -29.09 -2.56
C GLN A 110 -1.58 -28.31 -3.86
N LEU A 111 -2.81 -28.32 -4.38
CA LEU A 111 -3.17 -27.55 -5.57
C LEU A 111 -2.98 -26.04 -5.36
N LEU A 112 -3.36 -25.51 -4.19
CA LEU A 112 -3.19 -24.10 -3.89
C LEU A 112 -1.72 -23.71 -3.69
N LYS A 113 -0.89 -24.59 -3.10
CA LYS A 113 0.57 -24.40 -3.05
C LYS A 113 1.16 -24.32 -4.46
N TYR A 114 0.80 -25.26 -5.32
CA TYR A 114 1.23 -25.25 -6.73
C TYR A 114 0.78 -23.96 -7.45
N LYS A 115 -0.48 -23.56 -7.30
CA LYS A 115 -1.00 -22.31 -7.87
C LYS A 115 -0.36 -21.04 -7.31
N ALA A 116 0.31 -21.12 -6.17
CA ALA A 116 0.94 -19.98 -5.52
C ALA A 116 2.42 -19.81 -5.89
N GLU A 117 3.05 -20.80 -6.54
CA GLU A 117 4.48 -20.84 -6.84
C GLU A 117 4.98 -19.55 -7.52
N ASP A 118 4.26 -19.08 -8.56
CA ASP A 118 4.59 -17.85 -9.29
C ASP A 118 3.81 -16.60 -8.83
N ASN A 119 3.15 -16.66 -7.67
CA ASN A 119 2.32 -15.58 -7.17
C ASN A 119 2.65 -15.26 -5.71
N LEU A 120 3.58 -14.32 -5.52
CA LEU A 120 4.03 -13.90 -4.18
C LEU A 120 2.89 -13.42 -3.28
N SER A 121 1.99 -12.58 -3.82
CA SER A 121 0.83 -12.09 -3.07
C SER A 121 -0.07 -13.24 -2.61
N PHE A 122 -0.36 -14.19 -3.49
CA PHE A 122 -1.16 -15.36 -3.13
C PHE A 122 -0.42 -16.28 -2.16
N THR A 123 0.89 -16.46 -2.31
CA THR A 123 1.73 -17.22 -1.36
C THR A 123 1.68 -16.59 0.03
N THR A 124 1.92 -15.28 0.15
CA THR A 124 1.84 -14.55 1.42
C THR A 124 0.43 -14.61 2.01
N TRP A 125 -0.60 -14.46 1.20
CA TRP A 125 -1.97 -14.59 1.65
C TRP A 125 -2.24 -16.01 2.19
N LEU A 126 -1.81 -17.03 1.46
CA LEU A 126 -2.00 -18.44 1.77
C LEU A 126 -1.13 -18.90 2.95
N SER A 127 -0.05 -18.20 3.33
CA SER A 127 0.65 -18.47 4.60
C SER A 127 -0.05 -17.82 5.79
N THR A 128 -0.62 -16.63 5.59
CA THR A 128 -1.15 -15.79 6.68
C THR A 128 -2.61 -16.11 7.01
N LYS A 129 -3.40 -16.56 6.02
CA LYS A 129 -4.86 -16.74 6.12
C LYS A 129 -5.35 -18.15 5.77
N ARG A 130 -4.43 -19.09 5.51
CA ARG A 130 -4.73 -20.49 5.11
C ARG A 130 -5.80 -21.14 5.97
N GLY A 131 -5.57 -21.12 7.28
CA GLY A 131 -6.36 -21.87 8.25
C GLY A 131 -7.76 -21.34 8.46
N VAL A 132 -8.10 -20.19 7.87
CA VAL A 132 -9.45 -19.62 7.93
C VAL A 132 -10.23 -20.01 6.68
N HIS A 133 -9.73 -19.66 5.50
CA HIS A 133 -10.53 -19.75 4.27
C HIS A 133 -10.42 -21.06 3.52
N THR A 134 -9.43 -21.89 3.86
CA THR A 134 -9.33 -23.24 3.29
C THR A 134 -9.80 -24.30 4.28
N PHE A 135 -10.40 -23.91 5.41
CA PHE A 135 -10.89 -24.84 6.42
C PHE A 135 -12.07 -25.66 5.93
N TRP A 136 -12.25 -26.86 6.51
CA TRP A 136 -13.29 -27.79 6.05
C TRP A 136 -14.70 -27.17 6.12
N ASP A 137 -14.98 -26.33 7.11
CA ASP A 137 -16.23 -25.57 7.21
C ASP A 137 -16.42 -24.62 6.00
N CYS A 138 -15.43 -23.81 5.69
CA CYS A 138 -15.50 -22.86 4.57
C CYS A 138 -15.60 -23.57 3.22
N GLN A 139 -14.90 -24.69 3.05
CA GLN A 139 -15.02 -25.53 1.87
C GLN A 139 -16.44 -26.09 1.74
N ASN A 140 -17.04 -26.58 2.84
CA ASN A 140 -18.43 -27.09 2.83
C ASN A 140 -19.42 -25.99 2.45
N GLU A 141 -19.28 -24.79 3.03
CA GLU A 141 -20.10 -23.63 2.69
C GLU A 141 -19.97 -23.28 1.21
N THR A 142 -18.74 -23.24 0.69
CA THR A 142 -18.48 -22.90 -0.70
C THR A 142 -19.09 -23.93 -1.66
N ILE A 143 -18.97 -25.23 -1.36
CA ILE A 143 -19.61 -26.30 -2.13
C ILE A 143 -21.14 -26.18 -2.08
N SER A 144 -21.70 -25.87 -0.90
CA SER A 144 -23.14 -25.65 -0.73
C SER A 144 -23.65 -24.49 -1.60
N LEU A 145 -22.87 -23.41 -1.70
CA LEU A 145 -23.19 -22.26 -2.57
C LEU A 145 -23.05 -22.54 -4.07
N MET A 146 -22.30 -23.58 -4.45
CA MET A 146 -22.11 -24.01 -5.83
C MET A 146 -23.10 -25.08 -6.30
N SER A 147 -23.83 -25.69 -5.35
CA SER A 147 -24.81 -26.74 -5.59
C SER A 147 -26.13 -26.17 -6.09
#